data_AF-A0A1S9B5I2-F1
#
_entry.id   AF-A0A1S9B5I2-F1
#
_cell.length_a   1.000
_cell.length_b   1.000
_cell.length_c   1.000
_cell.angle_alpha   90.00
_cell.angle_beta   90.00
_cell.angle_gamma   90.00
#
_symmetry.space_group_name_H-M   'P 1'
#
loop_
_entity.id
_entity.type
_entity.pdbx_description
1 polymer ?
#
loop_
_entity_poly.entity_id
_entity_poly.type
_entity_poly.pdbx_seq_one_letter_code
_entity_poly.pdbx_strand_id
1 'polypeptide(L)'
;MSPFLSEQLARLRTGTLTPLTDFYAQQRDVFARWARRQFGTPADQAYDVLRHQLLDFYDEATDGRLSRWPADLKAYLYGAARQQLTAVNTNTLLPEQQPLPESEAARRQLVLRTLVQLPTDSQLVLHQFYFRGSNFETLAGKLGYANASVARRQKSDALRKLYEALNRAGAGGTAELLAHLTEVERAADARMSESEQEEFDAQLLVDGELRQACLAYEQYSADLRWAAGRENLRLRLESLDRRVAQRTAAQLRIRRRQQRQRLRIGLLAAAVLALLIAAAVLLLPRRSASDRAWRSFDVADPGLSAALTDGRPLLTQSMEQYRQGSYPAALHTLRRLPSQALGQDTFLYYNGLMLLRQEQPEQAESYFERVSRMPSSALAGPAQFYLGLVYWQQQKLPEARQALQRAARQATDPHRTKAREALQNLR
;
A
#
# COMPACT_ATOMS: atom_id res chain seq x y z
N MET A 1 -5.89 28.20 -38.60
CA MET A 1 -5.75 28.74 -37.22
C MET A 1 -6.89 28.15 -36.40
N SER A 2 -6.60 27.43 -35.31
CA SER A 2 -7.65 26.72 -34.59
C SER A 2 -8.48 27.68 -33.71
N PRO A 3 -9.82 27.76 -33.88
CA PRO A 3 -10.71 28.59 -33.07
C PRO A 3 -10.68 28.23 -31.57
N PHE A 4 -10.19 27.04 -31.23
CA PHE A 4 -10.09 26.54 -29.86
C PHE A 4 -9.13 27.35 -28.96
N LEU A 5 -8.11 28.00 -29.54
CA LEU A 5 -7.06 28.71 -28.78
C LEU A 5 -7.51 30.09 -28.28
N SER A 6 -8.40 30.78 -29.01
CA SER A 6 -9.02 32.04 -28.53
C SER A 6 -10.15 31.77 -27.55
N GLU A 7 -10.84 30.63 -27.70
CA GLU A 7 -11.95 30.22 -26.85
C GLU A 7 -11.53 30.07 -25.38
N GLN A 8 -10.39 29.44 -25.09
CA GLN A 8 -9.95 29.26 -23.69
C GLN A 8 -9.66 30.58 -22.97
N LEU A 9 -9.05 31.55 -23.66
CA LEU A 9 -8.82 32.89 -23.09
C LEU A 9 -10.14 33.63 -22.88
N ALA A 10 -11.08 33.53 -23.83
CA ALA A 10 -12.42 34.11 -23.68
C ALA A 10 -13.19 33.47 -22.51
N ARG A 11 -13.05 32.14 -22.31
CA ARG A 11 -13.64 31.42 -21.17
C ARG A 11 -13.09 31.91 -19.83
N LEU A 12 -11.78 32.17 -19.73
CA LEU A 12 -11.19 32.74 -18.51
C LEU A 12 -11.75 34.14 -18.22
N ARG A 13 -11.83 35.00 -19.24
CA ARG A 13 -12.35 36.37 -19.12
C ARG A 13 -13.85 36.42 -18.77
N THR A 14 -14.61 35.40 -19.16
CA THR A 14 -16.03 35.25 -18.82
C THR A 14 -16.27 34.49 -17.50
N GLY A 15 -15.22 34.27 -16.71
CA GLY A 15 -15.32 33.69 -15.35
C GLY A 15 -15.35 32.16 -15.28
N THR A 16 -15.03 31.47 -16.38
CA THR A 16 -14.91 30.01 -16.43
C THR A 16 -13.48 29.56 -16.08
N LEU A 17 -13.27 29.18 -14.83
CA LEU A 17 -11.94 28.80 -14.30
C LEU A 17 -11.56 27.32 -14.51
N THR A 18 -12.46 26.52 -15.09
CA THR A 18 -12.29 25.07 -15.27
C THR A 18 -10.96 24.67 -15.93
N PRO A 19 -10.49 25.34 -17.00
CA PRO A 19 -9.21 24.99 -17.63
C PRO A 19 -8.02 24.98 -16.66
N LEU A 20 -7.95 25.96 -15.76
CA LEU A 20 -6.84 26.09 -14.79
C LEU A 20 -7.03 25.13 -13.61
N THR A 21 -8.26 24.95 -13.13
CA THR A 21 -8.51 24.02 -12.01
C THR A 21 -8.30 22.56 -12.41
N ASP A 22 -8.68 22.17 -13.63
CA ASP A 22 -8.49 20.81 -14.14
C ASP A 22 -7.01 20.55 -14.41
N PHE A 23 -6.31 21.53 -15.01
CA PHE A 23 -4.86 21.46 -15.16
C PHE A 23 -4.17 21.26 -13.81
N TYR A 24 -4.52 22.05 -12.79
CA TYR A 24 -3.95 21.89 -11.46
C TYR A 24 -4.23 20.50 -10.89
N ALA A 25 -5.48 20.04 -10.93
CA ALA A 25 -5.86 18.73 -10.41
C ALA A 25 -5.06 17.58 -11.07
N GLN A 26 -4.78 17.67 -12.36
CA GLN A 26 -4.03 16.67 -13.11
C GLN A 26 -2.50 16.77 -12.89
N GLN A 27 -1.96 18.00 -12.89
CA GLN A 27 -0.51 18.22 -12.90
C GLN A 27 0.10 18.41 -11.52
N ARG A 28 -0.67 18.69 -10.47
CA ARG A 28 -0.18 18.98 -9.11
C ARG A 28 0.86 17.98 -8.61
N ASP A 29 0.53 16.69 -8.58
CA ASP A 29 1.45 15.67 -8.05
C ASP A 29 2.58 15.33 -9.03
N VAL A 30 2.34 15.50 -10.34
CA VAL A 30 3.36 15.33 -11.38
C VAL A 30 4.43 16.42 -11.23
N PHE A 31 3.98 17.67 -11.06
CA PHE A 31 4.80 18.84 -10.83
C PHE A 31 5.61 18.70 -9.54
N ALA A 32 4.99 18.31 -8.42
CA ALA A 32 5.73 18.12 -7.16
C ALA A 32 6.81 17.04 -7.27
N ARG A 33 6.57 15.94 -7.99
CA ARG A 33 7.60 14.93 -8.26
C ARG A 33 8.73 15.47 -9.12
N TRP A 34 8.41 16.27 -10.14
CA TRP A 34 9.41 16.93 -10.98
C TRP A 34 10.24 17.94 -10.17
N ALA A 35 9.59 18.81 -9.40
CA ALA A 35 10.23 19.82 -8.56
C ALA A 35 11.16 19.19 -7.51
N ARG A 36 10.70 18.12 -6.85
CA ARG A 36 11.54 17.37 -5.90
C ARG A 36 12.78 16.77 -6.56
N ARG A 37 12.65 16.20 -7.76
CA ARG A 37 13.78 15.57 -8.46
C ARG A 37 14.81 16.57 -8.97
N GLN A 38 14.35 17.73 -9.47
CA GLN A 38 15.21 18.70 -10.13
C GLN A 38 15.77 19.76 -9.16
N PHE A 39 15.02 20.12 -8.13
CA PHE A 39 15.33 21.24 -7.24
C PHE A 39 15.36 20.86 -5.75
N GLY A 40 15.07 19.61 -5.39
CA GLY A 40 14.97 19.18 -3.99
C GLY A 40 13.76 19.73 -3.25
N THR A 41 12.82 20.39 -3.94
CA THR A 41 11.69 21.08 -3.34
C THR A 41 10.68 20.11 -2.71
N PRO A 42 10.29 20.30 -1.44
CA PRO A 42 9.19 19.61 -0.80
C PRO A 42 7.86 19.75 -1.55
N ALA A 43 6.96 18.78 -1.39
CA ALA A 43 5.73 18.73 -2.16
C ALA A 43 4.78 19.92 -1.87
N ASP A 44 4.66 20.32 -0.60
CA ASP A 44 3.91 21.49 -0.15
C ASP A 44 4.37 22.77 -0.84
N GLN A 45 5.67 23.05 -0.82
CA GLN A 45 6.25 24.22 -1.51
C GLN A 45 6.06 24.15 -3.02
N ALA A 46 6.19 22.97 -3.63
CA ALA A 46 5.93 22.80 -5.05
C ALA A 46 4.45 23.06 -5.40
N TYR A 47 3.51 22.70 -4.53
CA TYR A 47 2.09 23.00 -4.72
C TYR A 47 1.83 24.51 -4.67
N ASP A 48 2.47 25.23 -3.74
CA ASP A 48 2.41 26.70 -3.65
C ASP A 48 2.92 27.36 -4.94
N VAL A 49 4.10 26.94 -5.42
CA VAL A 49 4.69 27.46 -6.66
C VAL A 49 3.73 27.27 -7.83
N LEU A 50 3.19 26.06 -8.03
CA LEU A 50 2.27 25.83 -9.14
C LEU A 50 0.98 26.65 -9.03
N ARG A 51 0.44 26.84 -7.83
CA ARG A 51 -0.73 27.71 -7.62
C ARG A 51 -0.43 29.15 -8.00
N HIS A 52 0.72 29.66 -7.58
CA HIS A 52 1.17 31.01 -7.90
C HIS A 52 1.29 31.20 -9.42
N GLN A 53 1.96 30.28 -10.12
CA GLN A 53 2.09 30.34 -11.58
C GLN A 53 0.75 30.31 -12.33
N LEU A 54 -0.25 29.59 -11.81
CA LEU A 54 -1.60 29.60 -12.38
C LEU A 54 -2.35 30.91 -12.14
N LEU A 55 -2.12 31.54 -10.97
CA LEU A 55 -2.68 32.85 -10.66
C LEU A 55 -2.05 33.92 -11.55
N ASP A 56 -0.73 33.89 -11.77
CA ASP A 56 -0.06 34.86 -12.63
C ASP A 56 -0.48 34.68 -14.10
N PHE A 57 -0.61 33.43 -14.56
CA PHE A 57 -1.18 33.13 -15.87
C PHE A 57 -2.62 33.68 -16.02
N TYR A 58 -3.43 33.58 -14.96
CA TYR A 58 -4.78 34.15 -14.95
C TYR A 58 -4.76 35.68 -15.06
N ASP A 59 -3.84 36.35 -14.38
CA ASP A 59 -3.66 37.80 -14.51
C ASP A 59 -3.30 38.16 -15.94
N GLU A 60 -2.25 37.56 -16.50
CA GLU A 60 -1.82 37.86 -17.86
C GLU A 60 -2.93 37.61 -18.90
N ALA A 61 -3.77 36.59 -18.70
CA ALA A 61 -4.90 36.28 -19.57
C ALA A 61 -6.02 37.33 -19.47
N THR A 62 -6.32 37.78 -18.25
CA THR A 62 -7.37 38.76 -17.97
C THR A 62 -6.96 40.17 -18.40
N ASP A 63 -5.67 40.49 -18.29
CA ASP A 63 -5.10 41.80 -18.63
C ASP A 63 -4.92 42.02 -20.13
N GLY A 64 -5.05 40.96 -20.93
CA GLY A 64 -4.71 41.01 -22.36
C GLY A 64 -3.22 40.92 -22.68
N ARG A 65 -2.36 40.77 -21.66
CA ARG A 65 -0.91 40.53 -21.82
C ARG A 65 -0.64 39.21 -22.55
N LEU A 66 -1.48 38.21 -22.36
CA LEU A 66 -1.51 37.00 -23.19
C LEU A 66 -2.39 37.22 -24.42
N SER A 67 -1.75 37.35 -25.58
CA SER A 67 -2.43 37.45 -26.87
C SER A 67 -2.96 36.10 -27.38
N ARG A 68 -2.33 34.99 -26.97
CA ARG A 68 -2.66 33.63 -27.44
C ARG A 68 -2.46 32.62 -26.33
N TRP A 69 -3.31 31.58 -26.32
CA TRP A 69 -3.12 30.43 -25.44
C TRP A 69 -1.87 29.64 -25.83
N PRO A 70 -0.96 29.29 -24.89
CA PRO A 70 0.21 28.48 -25.20
C PRO A 70 -0.17 27.11 -25.78
N ALA A 71 0.51 26.67 -26.85
CA ALA A 71 0.25 25.37 -27.46
C ALA A 71 0.50 24.21 -26.48
N ASP A 72 1.50 24.35 -25.61
CA ASP A 72 1.74 23.46 -24.47
C ASP A 72 1.73 24.29 -23.17
N LEU A 73 0.58 24.33 -22.51
CA LEU A 73 0.41 25.01 -21.23
C LEU A 73 1.34 24.43 -20.15
N LYS A 74 1.62 23.12 -20.19
CA LYS A 74 2.49 22.48 -19.21
C LYS A 74 3.92 22.99 -19.36
N ALA A 75 4.46 22.98 -20.58
CA ALA A 75 5.80 23.48 -20.83
C ALA A 75 5.94 24.96 -20.46
N TYR A 76 4.93 25.77 -20.78
CA TYR A 76 4.89 27.19 -20.42
C TYR A 76 4.95 27.40 -18.90
N LEU A 77 4.05 26.78 -18.13
CA LEU A 77 4.00 26.95 -16.68
C LEU A 77 5.20 26.33 -15.97
N TYR A 78 5.71 25.19 -16.45
CA TYR A 78 6.90 24.56 -15.87
C TYR A 78 8.17 25.38 -16.16
N GLY A 79 8.21 26.09 -17.30
CA GLY A 79 9.29 27.02 -17.62
C GLY A 79 9.37 28.19 -16.63
N ALA A 80 8.24 28.86 -16.39
CA ALA A 80 8.16 29.94 -15.41
C ALA A 80 8.44 29.45 -13.98
N ALA A 81 7.87 28.31 -13.60
CA ALA A 81 8.15 27.68 -12.31
C ALA A 81 9.63 27.29 -12.14
N ARG A 82 10.30 26.83 -13.20
CA ARG A 82 11.74 26.51 -13.18
C ARG A 82 12.57 27.75 -12.87
N GLN A 83 12.24 28.89 -13.47
CA GLN A 83 12.93 30.15 -13.17
C GLN A 83 12.76 30.52 -11.71
N GLN A 84 11.53 30.47 -11.19
CA GLN A 84 11.23 30.74 -9.77
C GLN A 84 11.98 29.79 -8.82
N LEU A 85 11.93 28.48 -9.06
CA LEU A 85 12.60 27.48 -8.22
C LEU A 85 14.13 27.59 -8.27
N THR A 86 14.68 27.91 -9.45
CA THR A 86 16.12 28.16 -9.59
C THR A 86 16.50 29.38 -8.77
N ALA A 87 15.78 30.49 -8.93
CA ALA A 87 16.01 31.72 -8.20
C ALA A 87 16.00 31.55 -6.68
N VAL A 88 15.04 30.79 -6.15
CA VAL A 88 14.97 30.44 -4.73
C VAL A 88 16.17 29.61 -4.30
N ASN A 89 16.58 28.62 -5.08
CA ASN A 89 17.72 27.75 -4.75
C ASN A 89 19.07 28.45 -4.85
N THR A 90 19.25 29.36 -5.81
CA THR A 90 20.51 30.09 -6.04
C THR A 90 20.54 31.46 -5.36
N ASN A 91 19.47 31.83 -4.65
CA ASN A 91 19.28 33.15 -4.06
C ASN A 91 19.53 34.30 -5.06
N THR A 92 19.09 34.10 -6.31
CA THR A 92 19.22 35.08 -7.39
C THR A 92 17.91 35.80 -7.61
N LEU A 93 17.97 37.08 -7.96
CA LEU A 93 16.78 37.85 -8.34
C LEU A 93 16.19 37.31 -9.65
N LEU A 94 14.86 37.29 -9.72
CA LEU A 94 14.14 36.92 -10.93
C LEU A 94 14.25 38.04 -11.97
N PRO A 95 14.29 37.71 -13.27
CA PRO A 95 14.16 38.73 -14.31
C PRO A 95 12.85 39.51 -14.12
N GLU A 96 12.88 40.83 -14.31
CA GLU A 96 11.68 41.66 -14.31
C GLU A 96 10.73 41.16 -15.41
N GLN A 97 9.58 40.60 -15.00
CA GLN A 97 8.46 40.37 -15.91
C GLN A 97 7.94 41.74 -16.35
N GLN A 98 7.41 41.87 -17.58
CA GLN A 98 6.72 43.10 -18.01
C GLN A 98 5.51 43.35 -17.08
N PRO A 99 5.64 44.22 -16.07
CA PRO A 99 4.62 44.36 -15.07
C PRO A 99 3.52 45.25 -15.66
N LEU A 100 2.31 45.11 -15.13
CA LEU A 100 1.35 46.22 -15.22
C LEU A 100 2.03 47.49 -14.67
N PRO A 101 1.69 48.69 -15.16
CA PRO A 101 2.14 49.93 -14.54
C PRO A 101 1.94 49.86 -13.02
N GLU A 102 2.94 50.28 -12.24
CA GLU A 102 2.93 50.09 -10.77
C GLU A 102 1.66 50.63 -10.11
N SER A 103 1.13 51.75 -10.61
CA SER A 103 -0.12 52.35 -10.15
C SER A 103 -1.34 51.45 -10.37
N GLU A 104 -1.44 50.77 -11.51
CA GLU A 104 -2.51 49.82 -11.81
C GLU A 104 -2.39 48.55 -10.99
N ALA A 105 -1.16 48.01 -10.88
CA ALA A 105 -0.90 46.84 -10.05
C ALA A 105 -1.24 47.10 -8.58
N ALA A 106 -0.80 48.24 -8.03
CA ALA A 106 -1.08 48.65 -6.66
C ALA A 106 -2.58 48.83 -6.41
N ARG A 107 -3.30 49.50 -7.32
CA ARG A 107 -4.75 49.71 -7.21
C ARG A 107 -5.52 48.39 -7.19
N ARG A 108 -5.21 47.46 -8.10
CA ARG A 108 -5.83 46.13 -8.13
C ARG A 108 -5.56 45.33 -6.87
N GLN A 109 -4.32 45.34 -6.40
CA GLN A 109 -3.97 44.69 -5.13
C GLN A 109 -4.75 45.29 -3.96
N LEU A 110 -4.95 46.61 -3.94
CA LEU A 110 -5.76 47.28 -2.94
C LEU A 110 -7.23 46.85 -3.01
N VAL A 111 -7.81 46.79 -4.21
CA VAL A 111 -9.19 46.28 -4.42
C VAL A 111 -9.33 44.84 -3.94
N LEU A 112 -8.39 43.96 -4.29
CA LEU A 112 -8.41 42.55 -3.84
C LEU A 112 -8.33 42.44 -2.31
N ARG A 113 -7.40 43.15 -1.68
CA ARG A 113 -7.26 43.14 -0.21
C ARG A 113 -8.52 43.66 0.47
N THR A 114 -9.11 44.72 -0.07
CA THR A 114 -10.34 45.32 0.47
C THR A 114 -11.53 44.38 0.29
N LEU A 115 -11.69 43.77 -0.88
CA LEU A 115 -12.74 42.79 -1.17
C LEU A 115 -12.73 41.63 -0.17
N VAL A 116 -11.56 41.04 0.09
CA VAL A 116 -11.41 39.90 1.01
C VAL A 116 -11.74 40.26 2.47
N GLN A 117 -11.64 41.54 2.83
CA GLN A 117 -11.98 42.04 4.18
C GLN A 117 -13.47 42.40 4.35
N LEU A 118 -14.24 42.48 3.26
CA LEU A 118 -15.68 42.75 3.36
C LEU A 118 -16.44 41.61 4.05
N PRO A 119 -17.64 41.86 4.59
CA PRO A 119 -18.52 40.80 5.06
C PRO A 119 -18.79 39.75 3.97
N THR A 120 -18.91 38.48 4.36
CA THR A 120 -19.08 37.36 3.42
C THR A 120 -20.25 37.55 2.46
N ASP A 121 -21.38 38.08 2.94
CA ASP A 121 -22.56 38.35 2.09
C ASP A 121 -22.25 39.37 0.99
N SER A 122 -21.51 40.45 1.31
CA SER A 122 -21.07 41.44 0.33
C SER A 122 -20.09 40.83 -0.67
N GLN A 123 -19.14 40.00 -0.23
CA GLN A 123 -18.24 39.28 -1.13
C GLN A 123 -19.00 38.40 -2.13
N LEU A 124 -20.00 37.65 -1.64
CA LEU A 124 -20.82 36.76 -2.48
C LEU A 124 -21.62 37.53 -3.52
N VAL A 125 -22.26 38.65 -3.13
CA VAL A 125 -23.00 39.52 -4.04
C VAL A 125 -22.08 40.06 -5.13
N LEU A 126 -20.94 40.65 -4.77
CA LEU A 126 -20.01 41.24 -5.72
C LEU A 126 -19.39 40.19 -6.65
N HIS A 127 -19.02 39.02 -6.11
CA HIS A 127 -18.52 37.91 -6.92
C HIS A 127 -19.59 37.41 -7.91
N GLN A 128 -20.84 37.25 -7.49
CA GLN A 128 -21.90 36.74 -8.35
C GLN A 128 -22.28 37.74 -9.46
N PHE A 129 -22.22 39.03 -9.17
CA PHE A 129 -22.52 40.07 -10.15
C PHE A 129 -21.34 40.34 -11.09
N TYR A 130 -20.16 40.72 -10.56
CA TYR A 130 -19.03 41.19 -11.36
C TYR A 130 -18.21 40.09 -12.02
N PHE A 131 -18.05 38.94 -11.36
CA PHE A 131 -17.24 37.84 -11.90
C PHE A 131 -18.08 36.80 -12.64
N ARG A 132 -19.24 36.41 -12.09
CA ARG A 132 -20.15 35.45 -12.76
C ARG A 132 -21.09 36.09 -13.77
N GLY A 133 -21.11 37.42 -13.90
CA GLY A 133 -21.94 38.15 -14.86
C GLY A 133 -23.43 37.89 -14.68
N SER A 134 -23.91 37.67 -13.45
CA SER A 134 -25.34 37.39 -13.22
C SER A 134 -26.16 38.67 -13.23
N ASN A 135 -27.27 38.65 -13.97
CA ASN A 135 -28.31 39.68 -13.87
C ASN A 135 -29.01 39.63 -12.51
N PHE A 136 -29.85 40.62 -12.20
CA PHE A 136 -30.47 40.78 -10.89
C PHE A 136 -31.45 39.65 -10.55
N GLU A 137 -32.12 39.07 -11.54
CA GLU A 137 -33.01 37.92 -11.39
C GLU A 137 -32.23 36.68 -10.97
N THR A 138 -31.14 36.40 -11.68
CA THR A 138 -30.24 35.27 -11.38
C THR A 138 -29.54 35.46 -10.04
N LEU A 139 -29.13 36.70 -9.73
CA LEU A 139 -28.53 37.06 -8.45
C LEU A 139 -29.52 36.81 -7.30
N ALA A 140 -30.77 37.25 -7.45
CA ALA A 140 -31.82 37.03 -6.47
C ALA A 140 -32.06 35.53 -6.23
N GLY A 141 -32.23 34.75 -7.30
CA GLY A 141 -32.45 33.31 -7.19
C GLY A 141 -31.28 32.57 -6.54
N LYS A 142 -30.03 32.91 -6.88
CA LYS A 142 -28.83 32.24 -6.34
C LYS A 142 -28.56 32.55 -4.88
N LEU A 143 -28.87 33.77 -4.45
CA LEU A 143 -28.60 34.23 -3.07
C LEU A 143 -29.84 34.19 -2.18
N GLY A 144 -30.99 33.75 -2.71
CA GLY A 144 -32.23 33.62 -1.93
C GLY A 144 -32.91 34.95 -1.61
N TYR A 145 -32.71 35.98 -2.44
CA TYR A 145 -33.42 37.25 -2.28
C TYR A 145 -34.84 37.18 -2.86
N ALA A 146 -35.76 37.93 -2.26
CA ALA A 146 -37.18 37.90 -2.64
C ALA A 146 -37.42 38.26 -4.12
N ASN A 147 -36.63 39.20 -4.67
CA ASN A 147 -36.76 39.67 -6.04
C ASN A 147 -35.49 40.43 -6.50
N ALA A 148 -35.49 40.83 -7.78
CA ALA A 148 -34.41 41.57 -8.42
C ALA A 148 -34.15 42.95 -7.76
N SER A 149 -35.16 43.62 -7.20
CA SER A 149 -34.97 44.93 -6.57
C SER A 149 -34.22 44.81 -5.25
N VAL A 150 -34.50 43.78 -4.44
CA VAL A 150 -33.72 43.46 -3.24
C VAL A 150 -32.29 43.10 -3.61
N ALA A 151 -32.09 42.24 -4.62
CA ALA A 151 -30.76 41.87 -5.08
C ALA A 151 -29.91 43.07 -5.50
N ARG A 152 -30.53 44.05 -6.16
CA ARG A 152 -29.88 45.29 -6.56
C ARG A 152 -29.53 46.18 -5.37
N ARG A 153 -30.43 46.32 -4.40
CA ARG A 153 -30.13 47.03 -3.16
C ARG A 153 -28.92 46.41 -2.45
N GLN A 154 -28.88 45.08 -2.36
CA GLN A 154 -27.74 44.37 -1.79
C GLN A 154 -26.44 44.59 -2.58
N LYS A 155 -26.50 44.67 -3.92
CA LYS A 155 -25.34 45.05 -4.77
C LYS A 155 -24.84 46.45 -4.41
N SER A 156 -25.73 47.43 -4.38
CA SER A 156 -25.42 48.84 -4.09
C SER A 156 -24.85 49.00 -2.67
N ASP A 157 -25.44 48.34 -1.67
CA ASP A 157 -24.94 48.32 -0.29
C ASP A 157 -23.54 47.69 -0.19
N ALA A 158 -23.29 46.61 -0.95
CA ALA A 158 -21.97 45.96 -1.00
C ALA A 158 -20.91 46.83 -1.69
N LEU A 159 -21.26 47.51 -2.79
CA LEU A 159 -20.38 48.45 -3.49
C LEU A 159 -20.05 49.66 -2.63
N ARG A 160 -21.03 50.24 -1.97
CA ARG A 160 -20.81 51.35 -1.04
C ARG A 160 -19.80 50.98 0.04
N LYS A 161 -19.96 49.82 0.69
CA LYS A 161 -18.98 49.31 1.69
C LYS A 161 -17.58 49.15 1.10
N LEU A 162 -17.47 48.64 -0.13
CA LEU A 162 -16.19 48.51 -0.82
C LEU A 162 -15.54 49.88 -1.04
N TYR A 163 -16.28 50.83 -1.63
CA TYR A 163 -15.77 52.15 -1.97
C TYR A 163 -15.46 53.00 -0.73
N GLU A 164 -16.24 52.91 0.33
CA GLU A 164 -15.94 53.53 1.63
C GLU A 164 -14.65 52.97 2.24
N ALA A 165 -14.40 51.67 2.10
CA ALA A 165 -13.17 51.05 2.57
C ALA A 165 -11.96 51.45 1.71
N LEU A 166 -12.13 51.54 0.39
CA LEU A 166 -11.10 52.04 -0.52
C LEU A 166 -10.76 53.51 -0.28
N ASN A 167 -11.77 54.35 -0.03
CA ASN A 167 -11.58 55.77 0.30
C ASN A 167 -10.80 55.94 1.61
N ARG A 168 -11.14 55.16 2.64
CA ARG A 168 -10.36 55.13 3.90
C ARG A 168 -8.90 54.68 3.69
N ALA A 169 -8.63 53.89 2.66
CA ALA A 169 -7.29 53.46 2.29
C ALA A 169 -6.56 54.45 1.35
N GLY A 170 -7.16 55.60 1.04
CA GLY A 170 -6.57 56.65 0.21
C GLY A 170 -6.59 56.34 -1.29
N ALA A 171 -7.52 55.51 -1.76
CA ALA A 171 -7.65 55.19 -3.18
C ALA A 171 -8.20 56.40 -3.97
N GLY A 172 -7.47 56.83 -5.00
CA GLY A 172 -7.86 58.01 -5.80
C GLY A 172 -9.22 57.86 -6.50
N GLY A 173 -9.94 58.96 -6.67
CA GLY A 173 -11.25 59.00 -7.34
C GLY A 173 -12.41 58.39 -6.55
N THR A 174 -12.18 57.82 -5.36
CA THR A 174 -13.24 57.17 -4.58
C THR A 174 -14.11 58.14 -3.80
N ALA A 175 -13.63 59.35 -3.49
CA ALA A 175 -14.41 60.38 -2.82
C ALA A 175 -15.49 60.94 -3.75
N GLU A 176 -15.10 61.30 -4.98
CA GLU A 176 -15.98 61.75 -6.06
C GLU A 176 -16.97 60.65 -6.43
N LEU A 177 -16.47 59.40 -6.55
CA LEU A 177 -17.33 58.25 -6.78
C LEU A 177 -18.40 58.07 -5.69
N LEU A 178 -18.04 58.17 -4.41
CA LEU A 178 -19.00 58.02 -3.32
C LEU A 178 -20.06 59.13 -3.33
N ALA A 179 -19.71 60.35 -3.73
CA ALA A 179 -20.64 61.47 -3.84
C ALA A 179 -21.71 61.22 -4.93
N HIS A 180 -21.31 60.67 -6.09
CA HIS A 180 -22.20 60.42 -7.23
C HIS A 180 -22.63 58.95 -7.40
N LEU A 181 -22.33 58.07 -6.44
CA LEU A 181 -22.46 56.61 -6.59
C LEU A 181 -23.87 56.19 -7.06
N THR A 182 -24.90 56.81 -6.50
CA THR A 182 -26.30 56.44 -6.81
C THR A 182 -26.65 56.73 -8.27
N GLU A 183 -26.24 57.87 -8.80
CA GLU A 183 -26.50 58.28 -10.18
C GLU A 183 -25.69 57.41 -11.15
N VAL A 184 -24.40 57.21 -10.85
CA VAL A 184 -23.50 56.35 -11.64
C VAL A 184 -24.02 54.90 -11.68
N GLU A 185 -24.49 54.34 -10.56
CA GLU A 185 -25.09 53.00 -10.55
C GLU A 185 -26.40 52.92 -11.33
N ARG A 186 -27.24 53.97 -11.29
CA ARG A 186 -28.48 54.00 -12.07
C ARG A 186 -28.21 54.03 -13.57
N ALA A 187 -27.24 54.83 -14.01
CA ALA A 187 -26.78 54.87 -15.39
C ALA A 187 -26.21 53.50 -15.81
N ALA A 188 -25.28 52.96 -15.03
CA ALA A 188 -24.63 51.68 -15.32
C ALA A 188 -25.59 50.47 -15.32
N ASP A 189 -26.62 50.48 -14.47
CA ASP A 189 -27.65 49.45 -14.41
C ASP A 189 -28.76 49.66 -15.47
N ALA A 190 -28.63 50.64 -16.38
CA ALA A 190 -29.62 51.02 -17.39
C ALA A 190 -31.02 51.29 -16.81
N ARG A 191 -31.07 52.08 -15.72
CA ARG A 191 -32.30 52.44 -14.98
C ARG A 191 -32.70 53.91 -15.10
N MET A 192 -32.10 54.62 -16.03
CA MET A 192 -32.53 55.95 -16.41
C MET A 192 -33.54 55.83 -17.56
N SER A 193 -34.62 56.61 -17.52
CA SER A 193 -35.43 56.84 -18.72
C SER A 193 -34.59 57.55 -19.79
N GLU A 194 -35.08 57.57 -21.03
CA GLU A 194 -34.39 58.28 -22.13
C GLU A 194 -34.13 59.76 -21.77
N SER A 195 -35.11 60.45 -21.19
CA SER A 195 -34.97 61.83 -20.72
C SER A 195 -33.97 61.98 -19.55
N GLU A 196 -33.96 61.05 -18.59
CA GLU A 196 -32.99 61.07 -17.48
C GLU A 196 -31.57 60.81 -17.99
N GLN A 197 -31.42 59.95 -19.00
CA GLN A 197 -30.13 59.64 -19.61
C GLN A 197 -29.58 60.84 -20.38
N GLU A 198 -30.42 61.54 -21.15
CA GLU A 198 -30.02 62.77 -21.85
C GLU A 198 -29.58 63.86 -20.86
N GLU A 199 -30.29 64.02 -19.73
CA GLU A 199 -29.91 64.98 -18.68
C GLU A 199 -28.59 64.59 -18.02
N PHE A 200 -28.39 63.30 -17.71
CA PHE A 200 -27.14 62.78 -17.16
C PHE A 200 -25.96 62.98 -18.12
N ASP A 201 -26.16 62.73 -19.41
CA ASP A 201 -25.14 62.93 -20.45
C ASP A 201 -24.80 64.42 -20.62
N ALA A 202 -25.79 65.31 -20.52
CA ALA A 202 -25.57 66.76 -20.52
C ALA A 202 -24.79 67.21 -19.27
N GLN A 203 -25.13 66.68 -18.09
CA GLN A 203 -24.40 66.94 -16.85
C GLN A 203 -22.94 66.47 -16.95
N LEU A 204 -22.68 65.31 -17.55
CA LEU A 204 -21.33 64.81 -17.80
C LEU A 204 -20.48 65.77 -18.63
N LEU A 205 -21.03 66.65 -19.46
CA LEU A 205 -20.24 67.65 -20.21
C LEU A 205 -19.78 68.82 -19.33
N VAL A 206 -20.53 69.13 -18.27
CA VAL A 206 -20.29 70.32 -17.44
C VAL A 206 -19.60 69.95 -16.13
N ASP A 207 -20.07 68.91 -15.46
CA ASP A 207 -19.60 68.47 -14.15
C ASP A 207 -18.34 67.59 -14.26
N GLY A 208 -17.21 68.14 -13.81
CA GLY A 208 -15.94 67.44 -13.78
C GLY A 208 -15.87 66.34 -12.72
N GLU A 209 -16.52 66.51 -11.57
CA GLU A 209 -16.51 65.53 -10.48
C GLU A 209 -17.36 64.31 -10.87
N LEU A 210 -18.53 64.53 -11.46
CA LEU A 210 -19.36 63.45 -12.00
C LEU A 210 -18.62 62.63 -13.07
N ARG A 211 -17.88 63.29 -13.97
CA ARG A 211 -17.02 62.59 -14.94
C ARG A 211 -15.95 61.73 -14.27
N GLN A 212 -15.27 62.26 -13.25
CA GLN A 212 -14.26 61.51 -12.50
C GLN A 212 -14.90 60.31 -11.77
N ALA A 213 -16.10 60.49 -11.20
CA ALA A 213 -16.86 59.41 -10.59
C ALA A 213 -17.17 58.28 -11.58
N CYS A 214 -17.63 58.61 -12.80
CA CYS A 214 -17.87 57.61 -13.85
C CYS A 214 -16.60 56.84 -14.24
N LEU A 215 -15.49 57.55 -14.47
CA LEU A 215 -14.20 56.94 -14.80
C LEU A 215 -13.70 56.03 -13.66
N ALA A 216 -13.82 56.50 -12.41
CA ALA A 216 -13.46 55.71 -11.23
C ALA A 216 -14.34 54.47 -11.11
N TYR A 217 -15.65 54.57 -11.32
CA TYR A 217 -16.57 53.44 -11.28
C TYR A 217 -16.20 52.37 -12.32
N GLU A 218 -15.98 52.77 -13.57
CA GLU A 218 -15.55 51.85 -14.64
C GLU A 218 -14.25 51.14 -14.27
N GLN A 219 -13.24 51.90 -13.83
CA GLN A 219 -11.93 51.38 -13.45
C GLN A 219 -12.03 50.39 -12.28
N TYR A 220 -12.69 50.77 -11.18
CA TYR A 220 -12.85 49.89 -10.03
C TYR A 220 -13.75 48.70 -10.33
N SER A 221 -14.71 48.81 -11.26
CA SER A 221 -15.53 47.66 -11.69
C SER A 221 -14.70 46.61 -12.43
N ALA A 222 -13.73 47.05 -13.25
CA ALA A 222 -12.79 46.17 -13.94
C ALA A 222 -11.85 45.49 -12.94
N ASP A 223 -11.28 46.27 -12.01
CA ASP A 223 -10.40 45.75 -10.96
C ASP A 223 -11.14 44.79 -10.03
N LEU A 224 -12.41 45.06 -9.72
CA LEU A 224 -13.27 44.20 -8.91
C LEU A 224 -13.56 42.86 -9.62
N ARG A 225 -13.85 42.89 -10.92
CA ARG A 225 -14.02 41.68 -11.73
C ARG A 225 -12.76 40.81 -11.70
N TRP A 226 -11.59 41.42 -11.87
CA TRP A 226 -10.30 40.76 -11.75
C TRP A 226 -10.10 40.17 -10.35
N ALA A 227 -10.31 40.98 -9.30
CA ALA A 227 -10.09 40.58 -7.91
C ALA A 227 -10.97 39.40 -7.50
N ALA A 228 -12.27 39.48 -7.81
CA ALA A 228 -13.22 38.41 -7.52
C ALA A 228 -12.86 37.10 -8.26
N GLY A 229 -12.36 37.19 -9.49
CA GLY A 229 -11.93 36.03 -10.26
C GLY A 229 -10.64 35.40 -9.75
N ARG A 230 -9.62 36.22 -9.48
CA ARG A 230 -8.34 35.79 -8.90
C ARG A 230 -8.55 35.10 -7.55
N GLU A 231 -9.37 35.69 -6.68
CA GLU A 231 -9.69 35.09 -5.38
C GLU A 231 -10.51 33.80 -5.53
N ASN A 232 -11.48 33.74 -6.46
CA ASN A 232 -12.21 32.50 -6.72
C ASN A 232 -11.28 31.38 -7.18
N LEU A 233 -10.34 31.68 -8.07
CA LEU A 233 -9.34 30.73 -8.53
C LEU A 233 -8.48 30.25 -7.36
N ARG A 234 -7.94 31.18 -6.56
CA ARG A 234 -7.14 30.85 -5.37
C ARG A 234 -7.88 29.88 -4.45
N LEU A 235 -9.10 30.22 -4.03
CA LEU A 235 -9.92 29.40 -3.14
C LEU A 235 -10.21 28.02 -3.73
N ARG A 236 -10.47 27.95 -5.05
CA ARG A 236 -10.69 26.67 -5.75
C ARG A 236 -9.44 25.80 -5.72
N LEU A 237 -8.27 26.36 -6.00
CA LEU A 237 -7.00 25.62 -5.95
C LEU A 237 -6.72 25.12 -4.54
N GLU A 238 -6.82 25.97 -3.52
CA GLU A 238 -6.65 25.56 -2.11
C GLU A 238 -7.68 24.51 -1.65
N SER A 239 -8.92 24.58 -2.17
CA SER A 239 -9.94 23.55 -1.89
C SER A 239 -9.57 22.19 -2.49
N LEU A 240 -8.89 22.16 -3.64
CA LEU A 240 -8.40 20.93 -4.25
C LEU A 240 -7.30 20.30 -3.39
N ASP A 241 -6.37 21.11 -2.88
CA ASP A 241 -5.36 20.65 -1.94
C ASP A 241 -5.97 20.04 -0.69
N ARG A 242 -6.90 20.74 -0.05
CA ARG A 242 -7.59 20.25 1.14
C ARG A 242 -8.29 18.93 0.88
N ARG A 243 -9.00 18.79 -0.25
CA ARG A 243 -9.68 17.55 -0.64
C ARG A 243 -8.71 16.40 -0.87
N VAL A 244 -7.60 16.64 -1.54
CA VAL A 244 -6.57 15.61 -1.78
C VAL A 244 -5.90 15.21 -0.46
N ALA A 245 -5.51 16.17 0.38
CA ALA A 245 -4.91 15.93 1.69
C ALA A 245 -5.84 15.15 2.63
N GLN A 246 -7.14 15.46 2.63
CA GLN A 246 -8.14 14.71 3.39
C GLN A 246 -8.25 13.26 2.90
N ARG A 247 -8.29 13.04 1.58
CA ARG A 247 -8.36 11.69 0.98
C ARG A 247 -7.12 10.87 1.33
N THR A 248 -5.92 11.43 1.20
CA THR A 248 -4.67 10.72 1.52
C THR A 248 -4.56 10.43 3.02
N ALA A 249 -4.91 11.39 3.89
CA ALA A 249 -4.94 11.17 5.33
C ALA A 249 -5.95 10.08 5.73
N ALA A 250 -7.14 10.06 5.13
CA ALA A 250 -8.14 9.03 5.37
C ALA A 250 -7.64 7.64 4.93
N GLN A 251 -7.04 7.54 3.74
CA GLN A 251 -6.45 6.29 3.25
C GLN A 251 -5.33 5.77 4.17
N LEU A 252 -4.45 6.65 4.64
CA LEU A 252 -3.39 6.28 5.58
C LEU A 252 -3.95 5.81 6.93
N ARG A 253 -4.99 6.47 7.44
CA ARG A 253 -5.69 6.02 8.67
C ARG A 253 -6.30 4.64 8.51
N ILE A 254 -6.96 4.37 7.37
CA ILE A 254 -7.53 3.05 7.07
C ILE A 254 -6.43 1.99 7.00
N ARG A 255 -5.35 2.25 6.25
CA ARG A 255 -4.21 1.32 6.15
C ARG A 255 -3.57 1.03 7.52
N ARG A 256 -3.35 2.05 8.35
CA ARG A 256 -2.81 1.89 9.71
C ARG A 256 -3.75 1.06 10.59
N ARG A 257 -5.06 1.27 10.51
CA ARG A 257 -6.07 0.46 11.23
C ARG A 257 -6.04 -1.00 10.78
N GLN A 258 -6.01 -1.24 9.47
CA GLN A 258 -5.92 -2.58 8.90
C GLN A 258 -4.64 -3.30 9.30
N GLN A 259 -3.48 -2.62 9.27
CA GLN A 259 -2.22 -3.20 9.72
C GLN A 259 -2.25 -3.59 11.21
N ARG A 260 -2.77 -2.70 12.08
CA ARG A 260 -2.93 -3.02 13.52
C ARG A 260 -3.89 -4.19 13.76
N GLN A 261 -4.99 -4.27 13.01
CA GLN A 261 -5.92 -5.39 13.08
C GLN A 261 -5.27 -6.70 12.62
N ARG A 262 -4.54 -6.70 11.49
CA ARG A 262 -3.79 -7.87 11.01
C ARG A 262 -2.76 -8.35 12.01
N LEU A 263 -2.02 -7.44 12.66
CA LEU A 263 -1.05 -7.79 13.69
C LEU A 263 -1.73 -8.40 14.94
N ARG A 264 -2.86 -7.84 15.38
CA ARG A 264 -3.63 -8.41 16.51
C ARG A 264 -4.17 -9.80 16.19
N ILE A 265 -4.73 -10.00 15.00
CA ILE A 265 -5.23 -11.31 14.55
C ILE A 265 -4.06 -12.30 14.43
N GLY A 266 -2.91 -11.87 13.90
CA GLY A 266 -1.71 -12.70 13.81
C GLY A 266 -1.20 -13.15 15.19
N LEU A 267 -1.18 -12.25 16.18
CA LEU A 267 -0.80 -12.59 17.56
C LEU A 267 -1.77 -13.57 18.21
N LEU A 268 -3.09 -13.38 18.03
CA LEU A 268 -4.10 -14.30 18.53
C LEU A 268 -3.96 -15.69 17.88
N ALA A 269 -3.77 -15.75 16.57
CA ALA A 269 -3.56 -17.01 15.85
C ALA A 269 -2.29 -17.73 16.33
N ALA A 270 -1.20 -16.99 16.56
CA ALA A 270 0.03 -17.55 17.09
C ALA A 270 -0.14 -18.09 18.52
N ALA A 271 -0.88 -17.38 19.38
CA ALA A 271 -1.19 -17.84 20.74
C ALA A 271 -2.04 -19.13 20.73
N VAL A 272 -3.05 -19.20 19.87
CA VAL A 272 -3.87 -20.40 19.69
C VAL A 272 -3.01 -21.57 19.18
N LEU A 273 -2.14 -21.34 18.19
CA LEU A 273 -1.24 -22.37 17.68
C LEU A 273 -0.28 -22.88 18.77
N ALA A 274 0.28 -21.98 19.58
CA ALA A 274 1.13 -22.35 20.70
C ALA A 274 0.39 -23.21 21.74
N LEU A 275 -0.86 -22.87 22.05
CA LEU A 275 -1.71 -23.67 22.94
C LEU A 275 -2.02 -25.05 22.36
N LEU A 276 -2.32 -25.14 21.05
CA LEU A 276 -2.54 -26.42 20.37
C LEU A 276 -1.29 -27.30 20.38
N ILE A 277 -0.10 -26.73 20.13
CA ILE A 277 1.17 -27.45 20.20
C ILE A 277 1.43 -27.95 21.63
N ALA A 278 1.22 -27.10 22.64
CA ALA A 278 1.38 -27.49 24.05
C ALA A 278 0.41 -28.63 24.43
N ALA A 279 -0.85 -28.54 24.01
CA ALA A 279 -1.85 -29.59 24.23
C ALA A 279 -1.46 -30.89 23.53
N ALA A 280 -0.97 -30.84 22.28
CA ALA A 280 -0.47 -32.02 21.57
C ALA A 280 0.70 -32.67 22.32
N VAL A 281 1.69 -31.89 22.76
CA VAL A 281 2.84 -32.42 23.52
C VAL A 281 2.41 -33.08 24.84
N LEU A 282 1.38 -32.57 25.50
CA LEU A 282 0.85 -33.14 26.75
C LEU A 282 -0.02 -34.39 26.51
N LEU A 283 -0.75 -34.45 25.39
CA LEU A 283 -1.71 -35.53 25.10
C LEU A 283 -1.13 -36.69 24.28
N LEU A 284 0.03 -36.51 23.62
CA LEU A 284 0.70 -37.60 22.91
C LEU A 284 1.30 -38.62 23.90
N PRO A 285 0.93 -39.92 23.83
CA PRO A 285 1.49 -40.92 24.73
C PRO A 285 3.00 -41.04 24.51
N ARG A 286 3.76 -40.84 25.59
CA ARG A 286 5.21 -41.10 25.61
C ARG A 286 5.40 -42.59 25.37
N ARG A 287 5.82 -42.99 24.16
CA ARG A 287 6.26 -44.37 23.88
C ARG A 287 7.33 -44.75 24.91
N SER A 288 7.00 -45.73 25.74
CA SER A 288 7.82 -46.13 26.87
C SER A 288 9.20 -46.62 26.42
N ALA A 289 10.25 -46.26 27.15
CA ALA A 289 11.61 -46.68 26.86
C ALA A 289 11.82 -48.21 26.94
N SER A 290 10.83 -48.99 27.43
CA SER A 290 10.86 -50.45 27.46
C SER A 290 10.74 -51.09 26.07
N ASP A 291 10.13 -50.42 25.08
CA ASP A 291 9.90 -51.00 23.73
C ASP A 291 11.18 -51.26 22.92
N ARG A 292 12.34 -50.75 23.38
CA ARG A 292 13.64 -50.94 22.70
C ARG A 292 14.69 -51.66 23.55
N ALA A 293 14.33 -52.18 24.71
CA ALA A 293 15.28 -52.85 25.61
C ALA A 293 15.95 -54.08 24.97
N TRP A 294 15.21 -54.83 24.13
CA TRP A 294 15.71 -56.03 23.45
C TRP A 294 16.94 -55.76 22.56
N ARG A 295 17.08 -54.55 21.99
CA ARG A 295 18.21 -54.20 21.10
C ARG A 295 19.56 -54.28 21.80
N SER A 296 19.60 -54.06 23.12
CA SER A 296 20.84 -54.17 23.90
C SER A 296 21.37 -55.60 24.02
N PHE A 297 20.53 -56.60 23.73
CA PHE A 297 20.86 -58.02 23.77
C PHE A 297 21.08 -58.61 22.38
N ASP A 298 20.88 -57.84 21.32
CA ASP A 298 21.04 -58.28 19.94
C ASP A 298 22.54 -58.45 19.61
N VAL A 299 22.98 -59.69 19.40
CA VAL A 299 24.38 -60.04 19.18
C VAL A 299 24.73 -59.86 17.71
N ALA A 300 25.86 -59.20 17.40
CA ALA A 300 26.32 -59.12 16.01
C ALA A 300 26.81 -60.49 15.52
N ASP A 301 26.15 -61.03 14.49
CA ASP A 301 26.56 -62.26 13.81
C ASP A 301 27.46 -61.87 12.61
N PRO A 302 28.68 -62.41 12.49
CA PRO A 302 29.65 -62.03 11.44
C PRO A 302 29.27 -62.53 10.03
N GLY A 303 28.20 -63.31 9.89
CA GLY A 303 27.81 -63.94 8.63
C GLY A 303 28.59 -65.22 8.34
N LEU A 304 28.29 -65.84 7.20
CA LEU A 304 28.96 -67.07 6.78
C LEU A 304 30.46 -66.84 6.53
N SER A 305 31.29 -67.81 6.90
CA SER A 305 32.74 -67.74 6.68
C SER A 305 33.09 -67.74 5.18
N ALA A 306 34.24 -67.16 4.83
CA ALA A 306 34.72 -67.12 3.43
C ALA A 306 34.80 -68.53 2.80
N ALA A 307 35.18 -69.54 3.58
CA ALA A 307 35.24 -70.94 3.15
C ALA A 307 33.86 -71.52 2.76
N LEU A 308 32.78 -71.11 3.45
CA LEU A 308 31.41 -71.55 3.12
C LEU A 308 30.83 -70.81 1.92
N THR A 309 31.38 -69.63 1.59
CA THR A 309 30.97 -68.83 0.43
C THR A 309 31.81 -69.07 -0.82
N ASP A 310 32.91 -69.82 -0.70
CA ASP A 310 33.82 -70.06 -1.81
C ASP A 310 33.12 -70.79 -2.97
N GLY A 311 33.44 -70.37 -4.20
CA GLY A 311 32.78 -70.85 -5.42
C GLY A 311 31.30 -70.46 -5.60
N ARG A 312 30.72 -69.59 -4.74
CA ARG A 312 29.29 -69.21 -4.76
C ARG A 312 29.10 -67.69 -4.82
N PRO A 313 29.24 -67.05 -5.99
CA PRO A 313 29.34 -65.59 -6.11
C PRO A 313 28.13 -64.83 -5.56
N LEU A 314 26.91 -65.33 -5.77
CA LEU A 314 25.69 -64.72 -5.24
C LEU A 314 25.61 -64.81 -3.71
N LEU A 315 26.12 -65.90 -3.11
CA LEU A 315 26.17 -66.03 -1.66
C LEU A 315 27.23 -65.11 -1.06
N THR A 316 28.41 -65.03 -1.68
CA THR A 316 29.47 -64.09 -1.32
C THR A 316 28.93 -62.66 -1.35
N GLN A 317 28.22 -62.28 -2.41
CA GLN A 317 27.61 -60.96 -2.53
C GLN A 317 26.57 -60.69 -1.43
N SER A 318 25.69 -61.66 -1.14
CA SER A 318 24.68 -61.51 -0.07
C SER A 318 25.33 -61.32 1.30
N MET A 319 26.37 -62.10 1.62
CA MET A 319 27.09 -62.00 2.89
C MET A 319 27.92 -60.72 3.01
N GLU A 320 28.45 -60.20 1.91
CA GLU A 320 29.12 -58.90 1.88
C GLU A 320 28.14 -57.75 2.14
N GLN A 321 26.98 -57.76 1.47
CA GLN A 321 25.90 -56.80 1.72
C GLN A 321 25.39 -56.87 3.16
N TYR A 322 25.32 -58.07 3.74
CA TYR A 322 24.94 -58.30 5.13
C TYR A 322 25.92 -57.65 6.10
N ARG A 323 27.24 -57.84 5.91
CA ARG A 323 28.28 -57.22 6.76
C ARG A 323 28.30 -55.70 6.65
N GLN A 324 27.93 -55.17 5.49
CA GLN A 324 27.79 -53.72 5.25
C GLN A 324 26.50 -53.12 5.85
N GLY A 325 25.66 -53.93 6.51
CA GLY A 325 24.39 -53.49 7.10
C GLY A 325 23.28 -53.25 6.06
N SER A 326 23.50 -53.57 4.79
CA SER A 326 22.53 -53.42 3.71
C SER A 326 21.56 -54.61 3.65
N TYR A 327 20.81 -54.84 4.74
CA TYR A 327 19.95 -56.02 4.92
C TYR A 327 18.88 -56.22 3.84
N PRO A 328 18.18 -55.19 3.31
CA PRO A 328 17.23 -55.38 2.22
C PRO A 328 17.88 -55.95 0.95
N ALA A 329 19.06 -55.43 0.59
CA ALA A 329 19.82 -55.90 -0.56
C ALA A 329 20.34 -57.33 -0.33
N ALA A 330 20.89 -57.59 0.86
CA ALA A 330 21.38 -58.91 1.26
C ALA A 330 20.28 -59.98 1.19
N LEU A 331 19.08 -59.65 1.69
CA LEU A 331 17.92 -60.54 1.71
C LEU A 331 17.39 -60.81 0.29
N HIS A 332 17.35 -59.77 -0.55
CA HIS A 332 16.97 -59.93 -1.96
C HIS A 332 17.96 -60.85 -2.69
N THR A 333 19.27 -60.66 -2.50
CA THR A 333 20.30 -61.53 -3.10
C THR A 333 20.21 -62.96 -2.57
N LEU A 334 20.00 -63.14 -1.26
CA LEU A 334 19.89 -64.46 -0.62
C LEU A 334 18.70 -65.26 -1.16
N ARG A 335 17.53 -64.64 -1.32
CA ARG A 335 16.29 -65.29 -1.78
C ARG A 335 16.31 -65.73 -3.24
N ARG A 336 17.30 -65.29 -4.02
CA ARG A 336 17.54 -65.75 -5.40
C ARG A 336 18.27 -67.10 -5.46
N LEU A 337 18.82 -67.57 -4.34
CA LEU A 337 19.50 -68.86 -4.25
C LEU A 337 18.49 -69.98 -3.95
N PRO A 338 18.65 -71.18 -4.54
CA PRO A 338 17.84 -72.33 -4.16
C PRO A 338 18.18 -72.74 -2.72
N SER A 339 17.15 -73.00 -1.90
CA SER A 339 17.29 -73.33 -0.47
C SER A 339 18.15 -74.57 -0.21
N GLN A 340 18.24 -75.49 -1.18
CA GLN A 340 19.08 -76.68 -1.11
C GLN A 340 20.59 -76.38 -1.21
N ALA A 341 20.98 -75.24 -1.80
CA ALA A 341 22.40 -74.91 -1.98
C ALA A 341 23.11 -74.63 -0.65
N LEU A 342 22.41 -74.07 0.35
CA LEU A 342 22.99 -73.61 1.62
C LEU A 342 22.72 -74.54 2.81
N GLY A 343 21.85 -75.53 2.62
CA GLY A 343 21.16 -76.16 3.74
C GLY A 343 19.95 -75.33 4.15
N GLN A 344 18.85 -76.02 4.44
CA GLN A 344 17.57 -75.39 4.76
C GLN A 344 17.65 -74.56 6.05
N ASP A 345 18.39 -75.03 7.05
CA ASP A 345 18.59 -74.35 8.33
C ASP A 345 19.32 -73.01 8.17
N THR A 346 20.42 -73.00 7.42
CA THR A 346 21.24 -71.82 7.15
C THR A 346 20.46 -70.78 6.35
N PHE A 347 19.74 -71.22 5.31
CA PHE A 347 18.89 -70.32 4.53
C PHE A 347 17.81 -69.66 5.39
N LEU A 348 17.12 -70.42 6.23
CA LEU A 348 16.06 -69.90 7.09
C LEU A 348 16.62 -68.97 8.17
N TYR A 349 17.74 -69.33 8.81
CA TYR A 349 18.36 -68.53 9.87
C TYR A 349 18.76 -67.14 9.38
N TYR A 350 19.47 -67.04 8.26
CA TYR A 350 19.89 -65.74 7.72
C TYR A 350 18.72 -64.90 7.16
N ASN A 351 17.66 -65.53 6.63
CA ASN A 351 16.43 -64.81 6.30
C ASN A 351 15.82 -64.18 7.57
N GLY A 352 15.67 -64.96 8.65
CA GLY A 352 15.14 -64.48 9.93
C GLY A 352 15.98 -63.33 10.50
N LEU A 353 17.30 -63.46 10.47
CA LEU A 353 18.21 -62.45 11.00
C LEU A 353 18.16 -61.14 10.21
N MET A 354 18.19 -61.20 8.88
CA MET A 354 18.07 -60.00 8.04
C MET A 354 16.71 -59.30 8.23
N LEU A 355 15.63 -60.06 8.43
CA LEU A 355 14.29 -59.51 8.69
C LEU A 355 14.20 -58.86 10.07
N LEU A 356 14.80 -59.48 11.10
CA LEU A 356 14.90 -58.92 12.44
C LEU A 356 15.64 -57.57 12.41
N ARG A 357 16.77 -57.48 11.68
CA ARG A 357 17.53 -56.22 11.53
C ARG A 357 16.80 -55.15 10.71
N GLN A 358 15.82 -55.54 9.91
CA GLN A 358 14.93 -54.63 9.19
C GLN A 358 13.70 -54.21 10.02
N GLU A 359 13.67 -54.52 11.31
CA GLU A 359 12.55 -54.25 12.21
C GLU A 359 11.23 -54.89 11.73
N GLN A 360 11.31 -56.08 11.11
CA GLN A 360 10.17 -56.88 10.66
C GLN A 360 10.04 -58.17 11.49
N PRO A 361 9.75 -58.08 12.80
CA PRO A 361 9.78 -59.22 13.70
C PRO A 361 8.71 -60.26 13.38
N GLU A 362 7.55 -59.87 12.86
CA GLU A 362 6.46 -60.79 12.51
C GLU A 362 6.87 -61.76 11.40
N GLN A 363 7.64 -61.27 10.42
CA GLN A 363 8.17 -62.11 9.36
C GLN A 363 9.33 -62.97 9.88
N ALA A 364 10.20 -62.40 10.72
CA ALA A 364 11.36 -63.10 11.28
C ALA A 364 10.96 -64.31 12.17
N GLU A 365 9.86 -64.18 12.93
CA GLU A 365 9.31 -65.22 13.81
C GLU A 365 9.18 -66.57 13.11
N SER A 366 8.53 -66.61 11.95
CA SER A 366 8.31 -67.86 11.19
C SER A 366 9.62 -68.55 10.80
N TYR A 367 10.65 -67.77 10.44
CA TYR A 367 11.94 -68.33 10.05
C TYR A 367 12.68 -68.94 11.24
N PHE A 368 12.76 -68.22 12.37
CA PHE A 368 13.45 -68.72 13.55
C PHE A 368 12.72 -69.89 14.21
N GLU A 369 11.38 -69.89 14.23
CA GLU A 369 10.61 -71.04 14.72
C GLU A 369 10.96 -72.31 13.95
N ARG A 370 11.06 -72.24 12.63
CA ARG A 370 11.36 -73.41 11.80
C ARG A 370 12.76 -73.94 12.08
N VAL A 371 13.77 -73.07 12.21
CA VAL A 371 15.15 -73.49 12.52
C VAL A 371 15.27 -74.05 13.94
N SER A 372 14.60 -73.43 14.92
CA SER A 372 14.62 -73.89 16.33
C SER A 372 14.05 -75.31 16.52
N ARG A 373 13.18 -75.77 15.60
CA ARG A 373 12.58 -77.11 15.61
C ARG A 373 13.42 -78.16 14.87
N MET A 374 14.61 -77.82 14.36
CA MET A 374 15.53 -78.73 13.67
C MET A 374 16.62 -79.22 14.64
N PRO A 375 16.42 -80.30 15.40
CA PRO A 375 17.33 -80.71 16.49
C PRO A 375 18.74 -81.11 16.03
N SER A 376 18.91 -81.47 14.75
CA SER A 376 20.21 -81.79 14.15
C SER A 376 20.99 -80.56 13.64
N SER A 377 20.38 -79.37 13.64
CA SER A 377 21.05 -78.15 13.17
C SER A 377 21.85 -77.49 14.26
N ALA A 378 23.10 -77.13 13.97
CA ALA A 378 23.93 -76.30 14.85
C ALA A 378 23.34 -74.89 15.06
N LEU A 379 22.45 -74.43 14.17
CA LEU A 379 21.79 -73.12 14.23
C LEU A 379 20.49 -73.14 15.06
N ALA A 380 20.03 -74.30 15.53
CA ALA A 380 18.79 -74.40 16.30
C ALA A 380 18.84 -73.59 17.61
N GLY A 381 19.98 -73.59 18.31
CA GLY A 381 20.19 -72.80 19.53
C GLY A 381 20.22 -71.29 19.26
N PRO A 382 21.10 -70.81 18.36
CA PRO A 382 21.09 -69.42 17.92
C PRO A 382 19.70 -68.94 17.45
N ALA A 383 18.99 -69.74 16.66
CA ALA A 383 17.63 -69.41 16.23
C ALA A 383 16.65 -69.30 17.41
N GLN A 384 16.75 -70.18 18.40
CA GLN A 384 15.92 -70.14 19.61
C GLN A 384 16.19 -68.86 20.44
N PHE A 385 17.43 -68.38 20.48
CA PHE A 385 17.79 -67.10 21.10
C PHE A 385 17.17 -65.91 20.36
N TYR A 386 17.36 -65.80 19.04
CA TYR A 386 16.78 -64.71 18.26
C TYR A 386 15.25 -64.74 18.23
N LEU A 387 14.64 -65.93 18.27
CA LEU A 387 13.19 -66.06 18.45
C LEU A 387 12.72 -65.41 19.76
N GLY A 388 13.50 -65.56 20.84
CA GLY A 388 13.22 -64.89 22.11
C GLY A 388 13.30 -63.37 22.01
N LEU A 389 14.27 -62.82 21.26
CA LEU A 389 14.36 -61.39 21.00
C LEU A 389 13.22 -60.88 20.11
N VAL A 390 12.83 -61.66 19.10
CA VAL A 390 11.67 -61.37 18.24
C VAL A 390 10.40 -61.28 19.06
N TYR A 391 10.13 -62.26 19.94
CA TYR A 391 8.97 -62.21 20.83
C TYR A 391 9.02 -61.02 21.80
N TRP A 392 10.20 -60.69 22.31
CA TRP A 392 10.37 -59.50 23.16
C TRP A 392 10.06 -58.21 22.39
N GLN A 393 10.55 -58.07 21.15
CA GLN A 393 10.23 -56.95 20.28
C GLN A 393 8.72 -56.81 20.01
N GLN A 394 8.02 -57.94 19.89
CA GLN A 394 6.56 -57.98 19.69
C GLN A 394 5.74 -57.85 20.98
N GLN A 395 6.37 -57.59 22.14
CA GLN A 395 5.73 -57.58 23.46
C GLN A 395 5.06 -58.91 23.88
N LYS A 396 5.39 -60.02 23.21
CA LYS A 396 5.00 -61.40 23.57
C LYS A 396 5.91 -61.92 24.71
N LEU A 397 5.82 -61.30 25.89
CA LEU A 397 6.73 -61.53 27.01
C LEU A 397 6.75 -62.99 27.53
N PRO A 398 5.61 -63.70 27.66
CA PRO A 398 5.61 -65.11 28.06
C PRO A 398 6.41 -66.00 27.11
N GLU A 399 6.21 -65.81 25.81
CA GLU A 399 6.87 -66.54 24.73
C GLU A 399 8.36 -66.20 24.66
N ALA A 400 8.70 -64.91 24.80
CA ALA A 400 10.08 -64.44 24.90
C ALA A 400 10.82 -65.11 26.06
N ARG A 401 10.19 -65.16 27.24
CA ARG A 401 10.76 -65.81 28.43
C ARG A 401 10.99 -67.30 28.18
N GLN A 402 10.02 -68.00 27.60
CA GLN A 402 10.15 -69.42 27.31
C GLN A 402 11.27 -69.69 26.30
N ALA A 403 11.34 -68.92 25.22
CA ALA A 403 12.35 -69.07 24.18
C ALA A 403 13.76 -68.80 24.71
N LEU A 404 13.96 -67.71 25.44
CA LEU A 404 15.25 -67.37 26.04
C LEU A 404 15.67 -68.39 27.12
N GLN A 405 14.73 -68.97 27.88
CA GLN A 405 15.03 -70.06 28.83
C GLN A 405 15.52 -71.31 28.13
N ARG A 406 14.95 -71.66 26.96
CA ARG A 406 15.41 -72.81 26.17
C ARG A 406 16.83 -72.56 25.63
N ALA A 407 17.09 -71.38 25.07
CA ALA A 407 18.43 -70.99 24.62
C ALA A 407 19.46 -71.01 25.77
N ALA A 408 19.09 -70.52 26.96
CA ALA A 408 19.97 -70.50 28.13
C ALA A 408 20.32 -71.90 28.71
N ARG A 409 19.52 -72.93 28.39
CA ARG A 409 19.70 -74.32 28.85
C ARG A 409 20.57 -75.15 27.89
N GLN A 410 20.64 -74.78 26.61
CA GLN A 410 21.45 -75.50 25.63
C GLN A 410 22.94 -75.20 25.88
N ALA A 411 23.69 -76.23 26.31
CA ALA A 411 25.09 -76.06 26.71
C ALA A 411 26.03 -75.68 25.55
N THR A 412 25.65 -76.04 24.32
CA THR A 412 26.43 -75.84 23.09
C THR A 412 26.12 -74.53 22.36
N ASP A 413 25.17 -73.72 22.84
CA ASP A 413 24.76 -72.46 22.18
C ASP A 413 25.73 -71.30 22.53
N PRO A 414 26.37 -70.66 21.52
CA PRO A 414 27.18 -69.46 21.72
C PRO A 414 26.44 -68.30 22.41
N HIS A 415 25.11 -68.23 22.28
CA HIS A 415 24.30 -67.13 22.81
C HIS A 415 23.79 -67.36 24.24
N ARG A 416 24.18 -68.46 24.90
CA ARG A 416 23.70 -68.83 26.24
C ARG A 416 23.85 -67.74 27.31
N THR A 417 25.00 -67.07 27.37
CA THR A 417 25.24 -66.01 28.36
C THR A 417 24.35 -64.81 28.11
N LYS A 418 24.21 -64.40 26.85
CA LYS A 418 23.32 -63.30 26.43
C LYS A 418 21.85 -63.62 26.66
N ALA A 419 21.43 -64.87 26.47
CA ALA A 419 20.09 -65.33 26.80
C ALA A 419 19.78 -65.19 28.31
N ARG A 420 20.76 -65.48 29.18
CA ARG A 420 20.61 -65.30 30.65
C ARG A 420 20.51 -63.83 31.05
N GLU A 421 21.36 -62.98 30.45
CA GLU A 421 21.31 -61.52 30.67
C GLU A 421 19.95 -60.95 30.22
N ALA A 422 19.45 -61.38 29.06
CA ALA A 422 18.15 -60.97 28.54
C ALA A 422 17.01 -61.39 29.48
N LEU A 423 17.03 -62.61 30.03
CA LEU A 423 16.03 -63.09 30.99
C LEU A 423 15.96 -62.28 32.29
N GLN A 424 17.10 -61.79 32.78
CA GLN A 424 17.14 -60.96 34.00
C GLN A 424 16.53 -59.57 33.78
N ASN A 425 16.55 -59.08 32.54
CA ASN A 425 16.05 -57.77 32.14
C ASN A 425 14.66 -57.80 31.49
N LEU A 426 14.11 -58.99 31.28
CA LEU A 426 12.76 -59.22 30.76
C LEU A 426 11.73 -59.00 31.88
N ARG A 427 11.42 -57.72 32.16
CA ARG A 427 10.43 -57.27 33.15
C ARG A 427 9.03 -57.15 32.56
#